data_AF-A0A1G7HZG4-F1
#
_entry.id   AF-A0A1G7HZG4-F1
#
_cell.length_a   1.000
_cell.length_b   1.000
_cell.length_c   1.000
_cell.angle_alpha   90.00
_cell.angle_beta   90.00
_cell.angle_gamma   90.00
#
_symmetry.space_group_name_H-M   'P 1'
#
loop_
_entity.id
_entity.type
_entity.pdbx_description
1 polymer ?
#
loop_
_entity_poly.entity_id
_entity_poly.type
_entity_poly.pdbx_seq_one_letter_code
_entity_poly.pdbx_strand_id
1 'polypeptide(L)'
;MPHTILGFSAPRRARSGCRRAPHALARPALFCLLLTGLFLTAAPTAQAQVTLLVPSAPSVEAPPERAAKVEARPETAKNAPKAEAKPDARAREDKKNKEQKPDGPAEALPAAAGAAAPAAANATLPASAEAPAAAPAAEAPQPDIDAEVDVLITMLRPFQYEGLVMDMPQLFAVLRYDNATPLKEGHLQPERRDLLGDVEEIRYLDQKAWGANVALNKPGLYQFIIEARPWWDAARQRFVQHYVKTILPVYGVERGWDAPVGQRFEIVPRTRPFGLMAPVLFSGQARLEGKPLPNALVRMRRINMEKTAVPTPWHEELVARADSQGAFSFVLGQPGWWCCQAETEGAPLKGPDGQPRPLDMGALLWLFVDAPPAAPRQR
;
A
#
# COMPACT_ATOMS: atom_id res chain seq x y z
N MET A 1 -1.50 6.47 -18.60
CA MET A 1 -2.83 7.13 -18.37
C MET A 1 -2.69 7.97 -17.10
N PRO A 2 -3.52 8.97 -16.77
CA PRO A 2 -3.22 9.83 -15.63
C PRO A 2 -3.26 9.02 -14.33
N HIS A 3 -2.09 8.84 -13.70
CA HIS A 3 -1.93 8.16 -12.40
C HIS A 3 -2.38 9.04 -11.22
N THR A 4 -2.91 10.23 -11.53
CA THR A 4 -3.10 11.34 -10.62
C THR A 4 -4.57 11.45 -10.23
N ILE A 5 -4.88 11.15 -8.97
CA ILE A 5 -6.20 11.40 -8.37
C ILE A 5 -6.47 12.92 -8.24
N LEU A 6 -5.42 13.74 -8.20
CA LEU A 6 -5.46 15.17 -7.91
C LEU A 6 -5.40 16.02 -9.18
N GLY A 7 -6.57 16.41 -9.68
CA GLY A 7 -6.74 17.51 -10.62
C GLY A 7 -7.32 18.73 -9.91
N PHE A 8 -6.51 19.48 -9.16
CA PHE A 8 -7.00 20.69 -8.49
C PHE A 8 -7.00 21.90 -9.44
N SER A 9 -8.14 22.59 -9.47
CA SER A 9 -8.28 23.92 -10.07
C SER A 9 -8.88 24.84 -9.02
N ALA A 10 -8.11 25.85 -8.58
CA ALA A 10 -8.54 26.78 -7.55
C ALA A 10 -9.58 27.77 -8.11
N PRO A 11 -10.81 27.84 -7.56
CA PRO A 11 -11.83 28.75 -8.07
C PRO A 11 -11.53 30.20 -7.67
N ARG A 12 -11.34 31.08 -8.67
CA ARG A 12 -11.28 32.53 -8.45
C ARG A 12 -12.62 33.04 -7.93
N ARG A 13 -12.60 33.83 -6.84
CA ARG A 13 -13.78 34.51 -6.28
C ARG A 13 -14.40 35.47 -7.31
N ALA A 14 -15.72 35.38 -7.49
CA ALA A 14 -16.55 36.44 -8.07
C ALA A 14 -17.75 36.73 -7.14
N ARG A 15 -18.23 37.97 -7.13
CA ARG A 15 -19.11 38.52 -6.07
C ARG A 15 -20.58 38.15 -6.22
N SER A 16 -21.26 38.12 -5.08
CA SER A 16 -22.70 37.93 -4.90
C SER A 16 -23.55 39.09 -5.44
N GLY A 17 -24.76 38.76 -5.92
CA GLY A 17 -25.84 39.70 -6.21
C GLY A 17 -27.17 39.14 -5.69
N CYS A 18 -27.78 39.81 -4.72
CA CYS A 18 -29.03 39.37 -4.07
C CYS A 18 -30.23 40.17 -4.59
N ARG A 19 -31.40 39.53 -4.79
CA ARG A 19 -32.73 40.18 -4.83
C ARG A 19 -33.84 39.21 -4.38
N ARG A 20 -34.95 39.77 -3.89
CA ARG A 20 -36.00 39.11 -3.09
C ARG A 20 -37.17 38.54 -3.93
N ALA A 21 -37.92 37.62 -3.32
CA ALA A 21 -39.25 37.12 -3.75
C ALA A 21 -40.36 38.21 -3.56
N PRO A 22 -41.68 37.98 -3.85
CA PRO A 22 -42.55 37.11 -3.02
C PRO A 22 -43.81 36.45 -3.68
N HIS A 23 -44.57 35.67 -2.86
CA HIS A 23 -46.00 35.25 -3.01
C HIS A 23 -46.41 34.23 -4.11
N ALA A 24 -47.49 33.43 -4.00
CA ALA A 24 -48.29 32.89 -2.87
C ALA A 24 -49.34 31.84 -3.38
N LEU A 25 -50.14 31.28 -2.44
CA LEU A 25 -51.42 30.53 -2.58
C LEU A 25 -51.48 28.99 -2.78
N ALA A 26 -52.56 28.46 -2.20
CA ALA A 26 -52.85 27.09 -1.78
C ALA A 26 -53.58 26.20 -2.81
N ARG A 27 -53.31 24.87 -2.71
CA ARG A 27 -54.22 23.69 -2.57
C ARG A 27 -55.72 23.81 -2.99
N PRO A 28 -56.40 22.72 -3.45
CA PRO A 28 -56.35 21.40 -2.77
C PRO A 28 -56.41 20.11 -3.63
N ALA A 29 -56.46 18.99 -2.89
CA ALA A 29 -56.37 17.57 -3.22
C ALA A 29 -57.17 17.00 -4.42
N LEU A 30 -56.60 15.93 -4.99
CA LEU A 30 -57.35 14.85 -5.62
C LEU A 30 -56.94 13.50 -4.99
N PHE A 31 -57.93 12.68 -4.65
CA PHE A 31 -57.77 11.38 -3.98
C PHE A 31 -57.36 10.30 -5.00
N CYS A 32 -56.31 9.54 -4.73
CA CYS A 32 -56.01 8.28 -5.42
C CYS A 32 -55.59 7.22 -4.40
N LEU A 33 -56.52 6.35 -4.04
CA LEU A 33 -56.18 5.03 -3.48
C LEU A 33 -55.51 4.22 -4.58
N LEU A 34 -54.27 3.78 -4.37
CA LEU A 34 -53.68 2.65 -5.09
C LEU A 34 -52.64 1.96 -4.21
N LEU A 35 -52.69 0.63 -4.22
CA LEU A 35 -52.07 -0.31 -3.30
C LEU A 35 -50.64 0.06 -2.86
N THR A 36 -50.43 0.26 -1.56
CA THR A 36 -49.09 0.11 -0.94
C THR A 36 -48.73 -1.37 -0.90
N GLY A 37 -48.21 -1.88 -2.01
CA GLY A 37 -47.49 -3.15 -2.01
C GLY A 37 -46.35 -3.07 -1.00
N LEU A 38 -46.31 -4.03 -0.07
CA LEU A 38 -45.23 -4.16 0.90
C LEU A 38 -43.97 -4.65 0.17
N PHE A 39 -43.30 -3.74 -0.54
CA PHE A 39 -41.93 -3.95 -0.93
C PHE A 39 -41.12 -4.15 0.35
N LEU A 40 -40.70 -5.40 0.60
CA LEU A 40 -39.48 -5.64 1.35
C LEU A 40 -38.36 -4.98 0.55
N THR A 41 -38.13 -3.70 0.82
CA THR A 41 -36.86 -3.08 0.52
C THR A 41 -35.83 -3.86 1.33
N ALA A 42 -35.06 -4.70 0.63
CA ALA A 42 -33.83 -5.22 1.21
C ALA A 42 -33.08 -4.01 1.75
N ALA A 43 -32.86 -3.96 3.06
CA ALA A 43 -32.19 -2.83 3.69
C ALA A 43 -30.90 -2.58 2.91
N PRO A 44 -30.63 -1.34 2.45
CA PRO A 44 -29.50 -1.09 1.58
C PRO A 44 -28.25 -1.63 2.26
N THR A 45 -27.62 -2.63 1.64
CA THR A 45 -26.37 -3.22 2.13
C THR A 45 -25.41 -2.06 2.32
N ALA A 46 -25.08 -1.76 3.58
CA ALA A 46 -24.41 -0.51 3.95
C ALA A 46 -23.07 -0.42 3.21
N GLN A 47 -23.06 0.35 2.13
CA GLN A 47 -21.95 0.44 1.20
C GLN A 47 -20.70 0.90 1.96
N ALA A 48 -19.57 0.25 1.69
CA ALA A 48 -18.35 0.46 2.46
C ALA A 48 -17.87 1.92 2.37
N GLN A 49 -17.81 2.58 3.52
CA GLN A 49 -17.28 3.94 3.68
C GLN A 49 -15.85 3.81 4.21
N VAL A 50 -14.87 4.42 3.54
CA VAL A 50 -13.47 4.39 3.99
C VAL A 50 -12.82 5.75 3.94
N THR A 51 -11.91 5.98 4.90
CA THR A 51 -11.04 7.15 4.91
C THR A 51 -9.90 6.90 3.94
N LEU A 52 -9.86 7.67 2.85
CA LEU A 52 -8.74 7.76 1.93
C LEU A 52 -7.60 8.53 2.58
N LEU A 53 -6.39 8.03 2.37
CA LEU A 53 -5.14 8.74 2.61
C LEU A 53 -4.20 8.35 1.48
N VAL A 54 -4.02 9.25 0.50
CA VAL A 54 -3.16 8.98 -0.67
C VAL A 54 -2.29 10.18 -1.04
N PRO A 55 -0.99 9.97 -1.33
CA PRO A 55 -0.15 10.97 -2.00
C PRO A 55 -0.57 11.19 -3.46
N SER A 56 -0.13 12.30 -4.06
CA SER A 56 -0.37 12.68 -5.46
C SER A 56 0.22 11.68 -6.48
N ALA A 57 1.28 10.97 -6.09
CA ALA A 57 1.97 9.93 -6.84
C ALA A 57 2.31 8.74 -5.92
N PRO A 58 2.39 7.49 -6.44
CA PRO A 58 2.68 6.30 -5.63
C PRO A 58 4.15 6.15 -5.22
N SER A 59 5.05 6.93 -5.83
CA SER A 59 6.47 7.06 -5.51
C SER A 59 6.96 8.45 -5.93
N VAL A 60 8.10 8.87 -5.39
CA VAL A 60 8.85 10.04 -5.89
C VAL A 60 10.19 9.54 -6.40
N GLU A 61 10.40 9.58 -7.72
CA GLU A 61 11.62 9.10 -8.34
C GLU A 61 12.73 10.16 -8.34
N ALA A 62 13.99 9.69 -8.26
CA ALA A 62 15.13 10.56 -8.46
C ALA A 62 15.16 11.08 -9.91
N PRO A 63 15.58 12.35 -10.16
CA PRO A 63 15.85 12.82 -11.51
C PRO A 63 16.85 11.88 -12.21
N PRO A 64 16.65 11.56 -13.50
CA PRO A 64 17.57 10.69 -14.21
C PRO A 64 18.98 11.30 -14.18
N GLU A 65 19.98 10.49 -13.81
CA GLU A 65 21.37 10.94 -13.83
C GLU A 65 21.69 11.51 -15.20
N ARG A 66 22.06 12.80 -15.24
CA ARG A 66 22.63 13.38 -16.45
C ARG A 66 23.95 12.68 -16.69
N ALA A 67 23.95 11.71 -17.62
CA ALA A 67 25.15 11.05 -18.11
C ALA A 67 26.25 12.09 -18.29
N ALA A 68 27.29 11.99 -17.45
CA ALA A 68 28.36 12.97 -17.43
C ALA A 68 28.92 13.09 -18.84
N LYS A 69 28.92 14.30 -19.40
CA LYS A 69 29.67 14.56 -20.63
C LYS A 69 31.13 14.27 -20.30
N VAL A 70 31.61 13.10 -20.74
CA VAL A 70 33.03 12.83 -20.88
C VAL A 70 33.50 13.76 -21.98
N GLU A 71 33.92 14.97 -21.60
CA GLU A 71 34.64 15.87 -22.48
C GLU A 71 35.97 15.20 -22.79
N ALA A 72 36.01 14.52 -23.94
CA ALA A 72 37.18 13.84 -24.45
C ALA A 72 38.27 14.89 -24.72
N ARG A 73 39.12 15.09 -23.71
CA ARG A 73 40.35 15.88 -23.81
C ARG A 73 41.22 15.20 -24.89
N PRO A 74 41.61 15.89 -25.98
CA PRO A 74 42.34 15.24 -27.06
C PRO A 74 43.74 14.85 -26.59
N GLU A 75 43.98 13.55 -26.42
CA GLU A 75 45.34 13.06 -26.21
C GLU A 75 46.20 13.33 -27.44
N THR A 76 47.37 13.89 -27.21
CA THR A 76 48.33 14.22 -28.26
C THR A 76 49.16 12.98 -28.57
N ALA A 77 49.02 12.45 -29.78
CA ALA A 77 49.74 11.26 -30.21
C ALA A 77 51.26 11.45 -30.13
N LYS A 78 51.94 10.55 -29.42
CA LYS A 78 53.41 10.36 -29.50
C LYS A 78 53.77 8.89 -29.64
N ASN A 79 54.03 8.51 -30.89
CA ASN A 79 54.92 7.45 -31.38
C ASN A 79 55.32 6.32 -30.42
N ALA A 80 54.82 5.12 -30.69
CA ALA A 80 55.44 3.87 -30.28
C ALA A 80 56.42 3.36 -31.37
N PRO A 81 57.57 2.75 -31.01
CA PRO A 81 58.42 2.03 -31.96
C PRO A 81 57.87 0.62 -32.25
N LYS A 82 58.23 0.12 -33.43
CA LYS A 82 57.72 -1.12 -34.04
C LYS A 82 58.66 -2.29 -33.73
N ALA A 83 58.12 -3.46 -33.40
CA ALA A 83 58.85 -4.72 -33.30
C ALA A 83 58.11 -5.83 -34.06
N GLU A 84 58.85 -6.86 -34.49
CA GLU A 84 58.50 -7.70 -35.63
C GLU A 84 57.83 -9.04 -35.25
N ALA A 85 57.33 -9.76 -36.27
CA ALA A 85 56.55 -10.98 -36.11
C ALA A 85 57.29 -12.23 -36.60
N LYS A 86 57.03 -13.39 -35.98
CA LYS A 86 56.52 -14.59 -36.71
C LYS A 86 55.97 -15.69 -35.76
N PRO A 87 55.16 -16.64 -36.27
CA PRO A 87 54.40 -17.61 -35.47
C PRO A 87 54.83 -19.07 -35.64
N ASP A 88 54.32 -19.95 -34.77
CA ASP A 88 53.96 -21.36 -35.02
C ASP A 88 52.82 -21.71 -34.03
N ALA A 89 51.65 -22.30 -34.35
CA ALA A 89 51.26 -23.39 -35.26
C ALA A 89 51.31 -24.81 -34.63
N ARG A 90 50.15 -25.28 -34.11
CA ARG A 90 49.50 -26.57 -34.50
C ARG A 90 48.24 -26.87 -33.68
N ALA A 91 47.28 -27.55 -34.32
CA ALA A 91 46.08 -28.10 -33.71
C ALA A 91 45.62 -29.35 -34.49
N ARG A 92 44.70 -30.13 -33.89
CA ARG A 92 43.98 -31.33 -34.39
C ARG A 92 44.69 -32.69 -34.21
N GLU A 93 44.00 -33.63 -33.57
CA GLU A 93 43.23 -34.66 -34.30
C GLU A 93 42.10 -35.28 -33.44
N ASP A 94 41.03 -35.73 -34.10
CA ASP A 94 39.82 -36.40 -33.55
C ASP A 94 39.60 -37.75 -34.25
N LYS A 95 39.15 -38.79 -33.52
CA LYS A 95 38.37 -40.00 -33.97
C LYS A 95 38.47 -41.16 -32.93
N LYS A 96 37.52 -42.10 -32.75
CA LYS A 96 36.12 -42.30 -33.22
C LYS A 96 35.46 -43.53 -32.50
N ASN A 97 34.12 -43.53 -32.33
CA ASN A 97 33.21 -44.73 -32.21
C ASN A 97 33.41 -45.70 -31.00
N LYS A 98 32.45 -46.55 -30.56
CA LYS A 98 31.02 -46.86 -30.88
C LYS A 98 30.38 -47.45 -29.57
N GLU A 99 29.21 -47.01 -29.08
CA GLU A 99 27.85 -47.58 -29.34
C GLU A 99 27.52 -48.92 -28.62
N GLN A 100 26.58 -48.93 -27.64
CA GLN A 100 25.24 -49.60 -27.73
C GLN A 100 24.35 -49.47 -26.45
N LYS A 101 23.02 -49.39 -26.66
CA LYS A 101 21.88 -49.64 -25.71
C LYS A 101 21.43 -51.13 -25.85
N PRO A 102 20.35 -51.71 -25.24
CA PRO A 102 19.21 -51.21 -24.42
C PRO A 102 19.05 -52.00 -23.07
N ASP A 103 17.99 -52.00 -22.22
CA ASP A 103 16.98 -51.03 -21.71
C ASP A 103 16.49 -51.52 -20.30
N GLY A 104 15.32 -51.08 -19.78
CA GLY A 104 14.76 -51.43 -18.44
C GLY A 104 13.88 -52.70 -18.40
N PRO A 105 12.85 -52.82 -17.50
CA PRO A 105 12.38 -51.86 -16.47
C PRO A 105 12.03 -52.51 -15.08
N ALA A 106 11.23 -51.80 -14.27
CA ALA A 106 10.25 -52.29 -13.26
C ALA A 106 10.51 -52.06 -11.74
N GLU A 107 9.53 -51.35 -11.15
CA GLU A 107 8.87 -51.47 -9.83
C GLU A 107 9.55 -52.19 -8.64
N ALA A 108 9.56 -51.53 -7.46
CA ALA A 108 8.56 -51.79 -6.39
C ALA A 108 8.87 -51.01 -5.08
N LEU A 109 7.82 -50.51 -4.42
CA LEU A 109 7.82 -50.28 -2.96
C LEU A 109 7.33 -51.56 -2.27
N PRO A 110 7.76 -51.83 -1.03
CA PRO A 110 6.76 -51.79 0.04
C PRO A 110 7.26 -51.16 1.35
N ALA A 111 6.39 -51.16 2.36
CA ALA A 111 6.47 -50.36 3.56
C ALA A 111 6.97 -51.12 4.82
N ALA A 112 7.05 -50.34 5.91
CA ALA A 112 6.78 -50.72 7.30
C ALA A 112 7.93 -51.16 8.24
N ALA A 113 7.98 -50.41 9.36
CA ALA A 113 8.23 -50.84 10.74
C ALA A 113 9.54 -51.56 11.13
N GLY A 114 10.19 -51.04 12.19
CA GLY A 114 11.24 -51.74 12.93
C GLY A 114 12.06 -50.80 13.80
N ALA A 115 11.93 -50.90 15.12
CA ALA A 115 12.71 -50.10 16.05
C ALA A 115 14.05 -50.76 16.38
N ALA A 116 15.13 -49.97 16.44
CA ALA A 116 16.29 -50.20 17.31
C ALA A 116 17.18 -48.95 17.35
N ALA A 117 17.45 -48.43 18.55
CA ALA A 117 18.56 -47.49 18.74
C ALA A 117 19.87 -48.27 18.93
N PRO A 118 21.01 -47.68 18.54
CA PRO A 118 22.23 -47.89 19.31
C PRO A 118 22.88 -46.58 19.76
N ALA A 119 23.31 -46.61 21.03
CA ALA A 119 24.44 -45.92 21.66
C ALA A 119 24.97 -44.61 21.04
N ALA A 120 24.96 -43.56 21.87
CA ALA A 120 25.71 -42.32 21.62
C ALA A 120 27.23 -42.59 21.50
N ALA A 121 27.84 -42.03 20.46
CA ALA A 121 29.27 -41.80 20.38
C ALA A 121 29.53 -40.29 20.41
N ASN A 122 30.33 -39.82 21.37
CA ASN A 122 30.69 -38.41 21.49
C ASN A 122 31.55 -37.98 20.28
N ALA A 123 30.96 -37.21 19.37
CA ALA A 123 31.69 -36.48 18.33
C ALA A 123 31.87 -35.03 18.77
N THR A 124 33.09 -34.67 19.18
CA THR A 124 33.46 -33.29 19.48
C THR A 124 33.43 -32.46 18.20
N LEU A 125 32.42 -31.59 18.06
CA LEU A 125 32.37 -30.60 17.00
C LEU A 125 33.48 -29.55 17.21
N PRO A 126 34.25 -29.15 16.18
CA PRO A 126 35.17 -28.04 16.30
C PRO A 126 34.38 -26.74 16.49
N ALA A 127 34.85 -25.87 17.38
CA ALA A 127 34.26 -24.55 17.57
C ALA A 127 34.42 -23.71 16.29
N SER A 128 33.31 -23.27 15.72
CA SER A 128 33.30 -22.28 14.64
C SER A 128 33.90 -20.98 15.17
N ALA A 129 35.00 -20.52 14.56
CA ALA A 129 35.57 -19.22 14.88
C ALA A 129 34.58 -18.12 14.53
N GLU A 130 34.21 -17.28 15.50
CA GLU A 130 33.44 -16.08 15.24
C GLU A 130 34.25 -15.14 14.35
N ALA A 131 33.74 -14.86 13.15
CA ALA A 131 34.26 -13.77 12.33
C ALA A 131 34.01 -12.45 13.07
N PRO A 132 34.99 -11.53 13.12
CA PRO A 132 34.82 -10.27 13.83
C PRO A 132 33.67 -9.48 13.22
N ALA A 133 32.76 -9.00 14.08
CA ALA A 133 31.65 -8.16 13.65
C ALA A 133 32.19 -6.94 12.90
N ALA A 134 31.80 -6.81 11.63
CA ALA A 134 32.11 -5.62 10.86
C ALA A 134 31.49 -4.41 11.54
N ALA A 135 32.32 -3.43 11.92
CA ALA A 135 31.82 -2.14 12.39
C ALA A 135 30.89 -1.56 11.32
N PRO A 136 29.77 -0.92 11.69
CA PRO A 136 28.91 -0.28 10.71
C PRO A 136 29.73 0.77 9.97
N ALA A 137 29.84 0.61 8.65
CA ALA A 137 30.43 1.64 7.81
C ALA A 137 29.61 2.91 8.02
N ALA A 138 30.28 4.02 8.33
CA ALA A 138 29.62 5.31 8.45
C ALA A 138 29.03 5.66 7.08
N GLU A 139 27.71 5.48 6.96
CA GLU A 139 27.02 5.66 5.70
C GLU A 139 27.11 7.13 5.27
N ALA A 140 27.38 7.38 3.99
CA ALA A 140 27.58 8.72 3.50
C ALA A 140 26.34 9.58 3.75
N PRO A 141 26.49 10.87 4.14
CA PRO A 141 25.35 11.75 4.37
C PRO A 141 24.49 11.80 3.10
N GLN A 142 23.20 11.46 3.24
CA GLN A 142 22.26 11.50 2.13
C GLN A 142 22.13 12.95 1.62
N PRO A 143 22.00 13.16 0.30
CA PRO A 143 21.78 14.49 -0.24
C PRO A 143 20.44 15.04 0.26
N ASP A 144 20.41 16.31 0.65
CA ASP A 144 19.14 17.03 0.76
C ASP A 144 18.50 17.14 -0.63
N ILE A 145 17.18 17.03 -0.68
CA ILE A 145 16.38 17.12 -1.91
C ILE A 145 15.30 18.18 -1.71
N ASP A 146 14.85 18.79 -2.80
CA ASP A 146 13.76 19.76 -2.80
C ASP A 146 12.60 19.16 -3.60
N ALA A 147 11.76 18.40 -2.90
CA ALA A 147 10.60 17.71 -3.45
C ALA A 147 9.38 17.96 -2.57
N GLU A 148 8.19 17.90 -3.16
CA GLU A 148 6.92 18.08 -2.47
C GLU A 148 5.94 16.98 -2.89
N VAL A 149 4.96 16.69 -2.03
CA VAL A 149 3.86 15.79 -2.35
C VAL A 149 2.56 16.32 -1.76
N ASP A 150 1.54 16.49 -2.60
CA ASP A 150 0.18 16.75 -2.13
C ASP A 150 -0.42 15.45 -1.58
N VAL A 151 -1.00 15.50 -0.39
CA VAL A 151 -1.67 14.38 0.26
C VAL A 151 -3.16 14.65 0.34
N LEU A 152 -3.98 13.78 -0.25
CA LEU A 152 -5.44 13.82 -0.15
C LEU A 152 -5.94 12.97 1.01
N ILE A 153 -6.81 13.58 1.81
CA ILE A 153 -7.53 12.95 2.90
C ILE A 153 -9.03 13.19 2.68
N THR A 154 -9.81 12.14 2.46
CA THR A 154 -11.27 12.24 2.28
C THR A 154 -11.97 10.98 2.79
N MET A 155 -13.29 11.01 2.94
CA MET A 155 -14.09 9.79 3.09
C MET A 155 -14.76 9.51 1.74
N LEU A 156 -14.81 8.24 1.31
CA LEU A 156 -15.51 7.85 0.09
C LEU A 156 -16.09 6.45 0.15
N ARG A 157 -16.98 6.16 -0.80
CA ARG A 157 -17.35 4.80 -1.22
C ARG A 157 -16.48 4.40 -2.42
N PRO A 158 -15.53 3.45 -2.29
CA PRO A 158 -14.52 3.20 -3.34
C PRO A 158 -15.11 2.72 -4.66
N PHE A 159 -16.10 1.83 -4.62
CA PHE A 159 -16.67 1.23 -5.83
C PHE A 159 -17.67 2.16 -6.55
N GLN A 160 -18.37 3.01 -5.80
CA GLN A 160 -19.27 4.02 -6.35
C GLN A 160 -18.51 5.27 -6.84
N TYR A 161 -17.25 5.42 -6.40
CA TYR A 161 -16.42 6.62 -6.59
C TYR A 161 -17.18 7.90 -6.19
N GLU A 162 -17.71 7.86 -4.97
CA GLU A 162 -18.57 8.89 -4.37
C GLU A 162 -17.92 9.39 -3.07
N GLY A 163 -17.65 10.70 -2.99
CA GLY A 163 -17.15 11.33 -1.78
C GLY A 163 -18.21 11.40 -0.69
N LEU A 164 -17.75 11.43 0.56
CA LEU A 164 -18.57 11.59 1.77
C LEU A 164 -18.00 12.72 2.62
N VAL A 165 -18.87 13.40 3.38
CA VAL A 165 -18.42 14.39 4.36
C VAL A 165 -17.60 13.68 5.44
N MET A 166 -16.42 14.22 5.75
CA MET A 166 -15.64 13.80 6.92
C MET A 166 -15.23 14.99 7.78
N ASP A 167 -15.06 14.77 9.07
CA ASP A 167 -14.42 15.74 9.94
C ASP A 167 -12.90 15.67 9.87
N MET A 168 -12.25 16.71 10.38
CA MET A 168 -10.79 16.75 10.45
C MET A 168 -10.29 15.61 11.34
N PRO A 169 -9.25 14.86 10.93
CA PRO A 169 -8.69 13.80 11.76
C PRO A 169 -8.23 14.33 13.13
N GLN A 170 -8.06 13.44 14.11
CA GLN A 170 -7.47 13.81 15.41
C GLN A 170 -5.95 13.73 15.41
N LEU A 171 -5.37 13.03 14.44
CA LEU A 171 -3.93 12.93 14.22
C LEU A 171 -3.68 12.81 12.71
N PHE A 172 -2.73 13.60 12.20
CA PHE A 172 -2.09 13.37 10.91
C PHE A 172 -0.59 13.58 11.09
N ALA A 173 0.22 12.59 10.71
CA ALA A 173 1.66 12.66 10.86
C ALA A 173 2.35 11.83 9.76
N VAL A 174 3.65 12.03 9.61
CA VAL A 174 4.51 11.23 8.74
C VAL A 174 5.72 10.70 9.50
N LEU A 175 6.06 9.44 9.23
CA LEU A 175 7.24 8.75 9.74
C LEU A 175 8.21 8.53 8.57
N ARG A 176 9.40 9.14 8.62
CA ARG A 176 10.46 8.92 7.63
C ARG A 176 11.44 7.87 8.14
N TYR A 177 11.71 6.89 7.28
CA TYR A 177 12.73 5.87 7.46
C TYR A 177 13.78 6.02 6.35
N ASP A 178 15.05 5.91 6.71
CA ASP A 178 16.19 5.72 5.82
C ASP A 178 17.09 4.56 6.29
N ASN A 179 18.20 4.34 5.60
CA ASN A 179 19.19 3.32 5.96
C ASN A 179 19.83 3.57 7.34
N ALA A 180 19.98 4.84 7.74
CA ALA A 180 20.52 5.28 9.01
C ALA A 180 19.52 5.21 10.19
N THR A 181 18.21 4.99 9.94
CA THR A 181 17.17 4.95 10.99
C THR A 181 17.61 4.05 12.15
N PRO A 182 17.73 4.59 13.38
CA PRO A 182 18.23 3.83 14.51
C PRO A 182 17.36 2.62 14.83
N LEU A 183 18.00 1.54 15.25
CA LEU A 183 17.33 0.36 15.81
C LEU A 183 17.44 0.42 17.34
N LYS A 184 16.31 0.47 18.04
CA LYS A 184 16.26 0.39 19.50
C LYS A 184 15.38 -0.78 19.91
N GLU A 185 15.91 -1.69 20.73
CA GLU A 185 15.17 -2.87 21.24
C GLU A 185 14.54 -3.72 20.11
N GLY A 186 15.19 -3.79 18.94
CA GLY A 186 14.67 -4.49 17.76
C GLY A 186 13.65 -3.72 16.92
N HIS A 187 13.32 -2.47 17.29
CA HIS A 187 12.35 -1.62 16.60
C HIS A 187 13.01 -0.40 15.96
N LEU A 188 12.68 -0.13 14.69
CA LEU A 188 13.13 1.09 13.99
C LEU A 188 12.55 2.34 14.66
N GLN A 189 13.37 3.38 14.79
CA GLN A 189 13.01 4.67 15.38
C GLN A 189 12.97 5.77 14.28
N PRO A 190 11.88 5.85 13.49
CA PRO A 190 11.78 6.82 12.39
C PRO A 190 11.77 8.28 12.88
N GLU A 191 12.18 9.19 12.01
CA GLU A 191 11.93 10.62 12.21
C GLU A 191 10.42 10.86 12.08
N ARG A 192 9.79 11.42 13.12
CA ARG A 192 8.35 11.77 13.12
C ARG A 192 8.17 13.27 12.95
N ARG A 193 7.34 13.67 11.99
CA ARG A 193 6.77 15.03 11.89
C ARG A 193 5.25 14.96 12.05
N ASP A 194 4.71 15.77 12.95
CA ASP A 194 3.27 16.01 12.99
C ASP A 194 2.89 16.96 11.86
N LEU A 195 1.77 16.68 11.19
CA LEU A 195 1.31 17.40 10.00
C LEU A 195 -0.10 17.95 10.19
N LEU A 196 -0.76 17.75 11.35
CA LEU A 196 -2.16 18.14 11.53
C LEU A 196 -2.38 19.66 11.44
N GLY A 197 -1.36 20.45 11.76
CA GLY A 197 -1.36 21.91 11.59
C GLY A 197 -1.17 22.38 10.15
N ASP A 198 -0.70 21.51 9.25
CA ASP A 198 -0.42 21.80 7.83
C ASP A 198 -1.59 21.39 6.92
N VAL A 199 -2.73 20.99 7.51
CA VAL A 199 -3.93 20.50 6.80
C VAL A 199 -4.88 21.65 6.47
N GLU A 200 -5.22 21.78 5.19
CA GLU A 200 -6.20 22.75 4.68
C GLU A 200 -7.53 22.08 4.30
N GLU A 201 -8.64 22.81 4.45
CA GLU A 201 -9.95 22.37 3.93
C GLU A 201 -10.01 22.55 2.41
N ILE A 202 -10.36 21.48 1.70
CA ILE A 202 -10.51 21.45 0.24
C ILE A 202 -11.86 20.83 -0.16
N ARG A 203 -12.14 20.80 -1.46
CA ARG A 203 -13.26 20.04 -2.03
C ARG A 203 -12.76 18.90 -2.90
N TYR A 204 -13.33 17.72 -2.72
CA TYR A 204 -13.07 16.54 -3.55
C TYR A 204 -14.35 15.70 -3.67
N LEU A 205 -14.68 15.25 -4.88
CA LEU A 205 -15.96 14.57 -5.21
C LEU A 205 -17.18 15.27 -4.61
N ASP A 206 -17.22 16.60 -4.76
CA ASP A 206 -18.24 17.52 -4.23
C ASP A 206 -18.45 17.56 -2.71
N GLN A 207 -17.62 16.87 -1.92
CA GLN A 207 -17.66 16.91 -0.46
C GLN A 207 -16.50 17.72 0.14
N LYS A 208 -16.67 18.07 1.43
CA LYS A 208 -15.59 18.59 2.28
C LYS A 208 -14.53 17.49 2.45
N ALA A 209 -13.30 17.80 2.06
CA ALA A 209 -12.14 16.95 2.18
C ALA A 209 -10.97 17.78 2.74
N TRP A 210 -9.83 17.13 2.96
CA TRP A 210 -8.64 17.78 3.48
C TRP A 210 -7.43 17.50 2.62
N GLY A 211 -6.57 18.50 2.47
CA GLY A 211 -5.32 18.43 1.71
C GLY A 211 -4.15 18.91 2.57
N ALA A 212 -2.96 18.39 2.31
CA ALA A 212 -1.72 18.93 2.84
C ALA A 212 -0.64 18.86 1.75
N ASN A 213 0.08 19.95 1.52
CA ASN A 213 1.29 19.95 0.71
C ASN A 213 2.48 19.64 1.63
N VAL A 214 3.21 18.56 1.36
CA VAL A 214 4.21 18.02 2.28
C VAL A 214 5.60 18.09 1.64
N ALA A 215 6.44 18.98 2.15
CA ALA A 215 7.84 19.06 1.77
C ALA A 215 8.62 17.79 2.20
N LEU A 216 9.36 17.22 1.25
CA LEU A 216 10.15 15.99 1.34
C LEU A 216 11.63 16.36 1.18
N ASN A 217 12.28 16.73 2.28
CA ASN A 217 13.61 17.37 2.22
C ASN A 217 14.79 16.37 2.07
N LYS A 218 14.53 15.05 2.14
CA LYS A 218 15.54 13.98 2.11
C LYS A 218 14.99 12.72 1.42
N PRO A 219 15.83 11.91 0.75
CA PRO A 219 15.46 10.54 0.37
C PRO A 219 14.94 9.74 1.57
N GLY A 220 14.02 8.80 1.36
CA GLY A 220 13.44 8.05 2.47
C GLY A 220 12.18 7.28 2.10
N LEU A 221 11.81 6.32 2.94
CA LEU A 221 10.48 5.75 2.95
C LEU A 221 9.60 6.56 3.91
N TYR A 222 8.56 7.18 3.40
CA TYR A 222 7.63 7.99 4.18
C TYR A 222 6.33 7.22 4.42
N GLN A 223 6.03 6.89 5.69
CA GLN A 223 4.74 6.33 6.08
C GLN A 223 3.84 7.43 6.64
N PHE A 224 2.81 7.80 5.88
CA PHE A 224 1.79 8.75 6.32
C PHE A 224 0.73 8.02 7.14
N ILE A 225 0.35 8.61 8.28
CA ILE A 225 -0.55 8.00 9.25
C ILE A 225 -1.64 8.97 9.69
N ILE A 226 -2.87 8.46 9.81
CA ILE A 226 -4.03 9.16 10.34
C ILE A 226 -4.69 8.35 11.44
N GLU A 227 -5.16 9.03 12.49
CA GLU A 227 -6.26 8.55 13.32
C GLU A 227 -7.48 9.45 13.08
N ALA A 228 -8.57 8.86 12.60
CA ALA A 228 -9.85 9.53 12.49
C ALA A 228 -10.50 9.68 13.88
N ARG A 229 -11.28 10.75 14.06
CA ARG A 229 -12.21 10.84 15.20
C ARG A 229 -13.30 9.79 15.03
N PRO A 230 -13.76 9.10 16.09
CA PRO A 230 -14.94 8.25 16.00
C PRO A 230 -16.16 9.05 15.52
N TRP A 231 -16.85 8.58 14.48
CA TRP A 231 -18.08 9.19 13.97
C TRP A 231 -19.28 8.23 14.08
N TRP A 232 -20.49 8.79 14.10
CA TRP A 232 -21.73 8.03 14.21
C TRP A 232 -22.22 7.57 12.83
N ASP A 233 -22.28 6.26 12.59
CA ASP A 233 -23.02 5.68 11.47
C ASP A 233 -24.48 5.45 11.90
N ALA A 234 -25.35 6.38 11.50
CA ALA A 234 -26.77 6.31 11.81
C ALA A 234 -27.50 5.12 11.16
N ALA A 235 -27.03 4.63 10.01
CA ALA A 235 -27.62 3.48 9.33
C ALA A 235 -27.24 2.16 10.03
N ARG A 236 -26.02 2.06 10.58
CA ARG A 236 -25.53 0.90 11.34
C ARG A 236 -25.71 1.01 12.86
N GLN A 237 -26.26 2.13 13.35
CA GLN A 237 -26.55 2.43 14.77
C GLN A 237 -25.34 2.25 15.71
N ARG A 238 -24.16 2.64 15.25
CA ARG A 238 -22.88 2.44 15.92
C ARG A 238 -21.89 3.55 15.61
N PHE A 239 -20.83 3.63 16.39
CA PHE A 239 -19.66 4.43 16.03
C PHE A 239 -18.73 3.64 15.11
N VAL A 240 -17.96 4.37 14.30
CA VAL A 240 -16.87 3.82 13.51
C VAL A 240 -15.62 4.67 13.74
N GLN A 241 -14.43 4.06 13.78
CA GLN A 241 -13.15 4.77 13.85
C GLN A 241 -12.13 4.12 12.89
N HIS A 242 -11.41 4.94 12.13
CA HIS A 242 -10.35 4.48 11.22
C HIS A 242 -8.95 4.89 11.69
N TYR A 243 -8.04 3.92 11.63
CA TYR A 243 -6.59 4.07 11.71
C TYR A 243 -6.06 3.84 10.30
N VAL A 244 -5.50 4.87 9.66
CA VAL A 244 -5.17 4.84 8.23
C VAL A 244 -3.67 4.98 8.03
N LYS A 245 -3.14 4.24 7.06
CA LYS A 245 -1.73 4.26 6.65
C LYS A 245 -1.61 4.25 5.12
N THR A 246 -0.62 4.96 4.59
CA THR A 246 -0.13 4.81 3.22
C THR A 246 1.39 5.02 3.20
N ILE A 247 2.07 4.48 2.20
CA ILE A 247 3.52 4.34 2.18
C ILE A 247 4.06 4.89 0.85
N LEU A 248 4.95 5.87 0.93
CA LEU A 248 5.55 6.57 -0.20
C LEU A 248 7.07 6.38 -0.20
N PRO A 249 7.66 5.59 -1.11
CA PRO A 249 9.09 5.57 -1.33
C PRO A 249 9.54 6.84 -2.05
N VAL A 250 10.60 7.47 -1.54
CA VAL A 250 11.24 8.66 -2.12
C VAL A 250 12.68 8.32 -2.45
N TYR A 251 13.02 8.43 -3.73
CA TYR A 251 14.33 8.18 -4.33
C TYR A 251 14.83 6.74 -4.03
N GLY A 252 13.94 5.75 -4.22
CA GLY A 252 14.26 4.32 -4.15
C GLY A 252 14.49 3.74 -2.76
N VAL A 253 14.39 4.53 -1.68
CA VAL A 253 14.55 4.02 -0.31
C VAL A 253 13.35 3.17 0.11
N GLU A 254 13.59 1.90 0.44
CA GLU A 254 12.53 0.97 0.86
C GLU A 254 12.54 0.62 2.35
N ARG A 255 13.65 0.81 3.08
CA ARG A 255 13.80 0.32 4.46
C ARG A 255 12.67 0.81 5.38
N GLY A 256 12.04 -0.12 6.10
CA GLY A 256 10.97 0.16 7.05
C GLY A 256 9.54 -0.07 6.52
N TRP A 257 9.36 -0.53 5.29
CA TRP A 257 8.02 -0.77 4.70
C TRP A 257 7.21 -1.86 5.44
N ASP A 258 7.93 -2.79 6.08
CA ASP A 258 7.44 -3.91 6.89
C ASP A 258 7.43 -3.58 8.39
N ALA A 259 7.79 -2.35 8.79
CA ALA A 259 7.80 -1.94 10.19
C ALA A 259 6.39 -1.51 10.67
N PRO A 260 6.00 -1.87 11.91
CA PRO A 260 4.84 -1.29 12.56
C PRO A 260 5.05 0.22 12.80
N VAL A 261 3.98 1.00 12.70
CA VAL A 261 3.99 2.45 12.97
C VAL A 261 3.54 2.80 14.39
N GLY A 262 3.08 1.82 15.17
CA GLY A 262 2.64 2.03 16.55
C GLY A 262 1.23 2.62 16.67
N GLN A 263 0.43 2.57 15.61
CA GLN A 263 -1.02 2.84 15.69
C GLN A 263 -1.69 1.77 16.55
N ARG A 264 -2.79 2.14 17.23
CA ARG A 264 -3.56 1.20 18.07
C ARG A 264 -4.05 -0.01 17.28
N PHE A 265 -4.54 0.20 16.07
CA PHE A 265 -4.94 -0.86 15.16
C PHE A 265 -4.26 -0.60 13.81
N GLU A 266 -3.44 -1.52 13.32
CA GLU A 266 -2.72 -1.33 12.06
C GLU A 266 -2.61 -2.61 11.22
N ILE A 267 -2.36 -2.41 9.93
CA ILE A 267 -1.91 -3.47 9.01
C ILE A 267 -0.41 -3.27 8.78
N VAL A 268 0.38 -4.30 9.05
CA VAL A 268 1.78 -4.38 8.64
C VAL A 268 1.84 -5.15 7.32
N PRO A 269 2.37 -4.56 6.22
CA PRO A 269 2.50 -5.27 4.95
C PRO A 269 3.48 -6.44 5.08
N ARG A 270 3.24 -7.51 4.31
CA ARG A 270 4.17 -8.64 4.10
C ARG A 270 4.56 -8.80 2.63
N THR A 271 3.78 -8.23 1.71
CA THR A 271 4.24 -7.85 0.36
C THR A 271 4.61 -6.37 0.39
N ARG A 272 5.75 -5.99 -0.23
CA ARG A 272 6.15 -4.59 -0.40
C ARG A 272 5.02 -3.78 -1.07
N PRO A 273 4.47 -2.73 -0.44
CA PRO A 273 3.20 -2.12 -0.84
C PRO A 273 3.32 -1.07 -1.97
N PHE A 274 4.45 -1.04 -2.69
CA PHE A 274 4.76 -0.09 -3.76
C PHE A 274 5.63 -0.77 -4.84
N GLY A 275 5.60 -0.22 -6.06
CA GLY A 275 6.20 -0.87 -7.23
C GLY A 275 5.51 -2.21 -7.57
N LEU A 276 4.21 -2.29 -7.30
CA LEU A 276 3.36 -3.46 -7.52
C LEU A 276 2.73 -3.38 -8.91
N MET A 277 2.60 -4.50 -9.63
CA MET A 277 2.06 -4.53 -10.99
C MET A 277 0.96 -5.59 -11.11
N ALA A 278 -0.20 -5.23 -11.66
CA ALA A 278 -1.33 -6.17 -11.75
C ALA A 278 -1.09 -7.27 -12.81
N PRO A 279 -1.44 -8.54 -12.53
CA PRO A 279 -1.97 -9.07 -11.27
C PRO A 279 -0.85 -9.38 -10.26
N VAL A 280 -1.09 -9.11 -8.96
CA VAL A 280 -0.10 -9.36 -7.89
C VAL A 280 -0.71 -9.94 -6.62
N LEU A 281 0.07 -10.74 -5.88
CA LEU A 281 -0.28 -11.19 -4.54
C LEU A 281 0.10 -10.13 -3.49
N PHE A 282 -0.89 -9.49 -2.88
CA PHE A 282 -0.68 -8.67 -1.68
C PHE A 282 -0.92 -9.51 -0.42
N SER A 283 -0.05 -9.37 0.57
CA SER A 283 -0.18 -10.02 1.88
C SER A 283 0.17 -9.05 3.01
N GLY A 284 -0.38 -9.31 4.20
CA GLY A 284 -0.18 -8.46 5.38
C GLY A 284 -0.50 -9.18 6.68
N GLN A 285 -0.32 -8.45 7.79
CA GLN A 285 -0.67 -8.88 9.13
C GLN A 285 -1.49 -7.78 9.83
N ALA A 286 -2.72 -8.11 10.24
CA ALA A 286 -3.52 -7.25 11.10
C ALA A 286 -2.99 -7.32 12.54
N ARG A 287 -2.81 -6.15 13.19
CA ARG A 287 -2.30 -6.04 14.55
C ARG A 287 -3.13 -5.06 15.37
N LEU A 288 -3.61 -5.50 16.54
CA LEU A 288 -4.30 -4.67 17.53
C LEU A 288 -3.43 -4.56 18.77
N GLU A 289 -3.20 -3.33 19.24
CA GLU A 289 -2.40 -2.99 20.42
C GLU A 289 -1.01 -3.64 20.38
N GLY A 290 -0.38 -3.56 19.20
CA GLY A 290 0.93 -4.14 18.92
C GLY A 290 0.96 -5.67 18.75
N LYS A 291 -0.15 -6.38 18.98
CA LYS A 291 -0.21 -7.85 18.91
C LYS A 291 -0.92 -8.33 17.63
N PRO A 292 -0.56 -9.48 17.05
CA PRO A 292 -1.31 -10.09 15.95
C PRO A 292 -2.80 -10.25 16.30
N LEU A 293 -3.69 -9.91 15.36
CA LEU A 293 -5.14 -10.01 15.54
C LEU A 293 -5.70 -11.23 14.80
N PRO A 294 -5.93 -12.38 15.48
CA PRO A 294 -6.41 -13.59 14.82
C PRO A 294 -7.87 -13.47 14.38
N ASN A 295 -8.26 -14.20 13.32
CA ASN A 295 -9.63 -14.28 12.79
C ASN A 295 -10.24 -12.93 12.32
N ALA A 296 -9.46 -11.85 12.28
CA ALA A 296 -9.87 -10.53 11.82
C ALA A 296 -10.56 -10.63 10.46
N LEU A 297 -11.68 -9.93 10.29
CA LEU A 297 -12.30 -9.81 8.98
C LEU A 297 -11.49 -8.80 8.18
N VAL A 298 -10.96 -9.21 7.03
CA VAL A 298 -10.15 -8.34 6.17
C VAL A 298 -10.85 -8.19 4.83
N ARG A 299 -10.94 -6.94 4.36
CA ARG A 299 -11.58 -6.54 3.12
C ARG A 299 -10.57 -5.86 2.21
N MET A 300 -10.70 -6.06 0.91
CA MET A 300 -9.82 -5.46 -0.09
C MET A 300 -10.67 -4.85 -1.21
N ARG A 301 -10.56 -3.54 -1.41
CA ARG A 301 -11.43 -2.74 -2.31
C ARG A 301 -10.62 -1.82 -3.21
N ARG A 302 -10.89 -1.85 -4.51
CA ARG A 302 -10.32 -0.92 -5.50
C ARG A 302 -11.19 0.33 -5.62
N ILE A 303 -10.58 1.49 -5.89
CA ILE A 303 -11.34 2.66 -6.34
C ILE A 303 -11.76 2.45 -7.80
N ASN A 304 -13.06 2.41 -8.06
CA ASN A 304 -13.63 2.22 -9.40
C ASN A 304 -13.82 3.58 -10.09
N MET A 305 -12.71 4.26 -10.40
CA MET A 305 -12.72 5.57 -11.07
C MET A 305 -13.41 5.52 -12.45
N GLU A 306 -13.42 4.33 -13.07
CA GLU A 306 -14.02 4.03 -14.36
C GLU A 306 -15.54 3.86 -14.28
N LYS A 307 -16.10 3.74 -13.08
CA LYS A 307 -17.52 3.44 -12.81
C LYS A 307 -18.01 2.20 -13.56
N THR A 308 -17.15 1.20 -13.69
CA THR A 308 -17.48 -0.09 -14.32
C THR A 308 -18.49 -0.81 -13.44
N ALA A 309 -19.64 -1.20 -14.00
CA ALA A 309 -20.64 -1.99 -13.30
C ALA A 309 -20.16 -3.45 -13.11
N VAL A 310 -20.58 -4.08 -12.02
CA VAL A 310 -20.30 -5.50 -11.72
C VAL A 310 -21.60 -6.29 -11.46
N PRO A 311 -21.61 -7.62 -11.63
CA PRO A 311 -22.85 -8.41 -11.58
C PRO A 311 -23.57 -8.40 -10.22
N THR A 312 -22.82 -8.29 -9.11
CA THR A 312 -23.37 -8.28 -7.74
C THR A 312 -22.49 -7.44 -6.80
N PRO A 313 -23.01 -6.96 -5.66
CA PRO A 313 -22.20 -6.26 -4.64
C PRO A 313 -20.97 -7.06 -4.16
N TRP A 314 -21.02 -8.40 -4.22
CA TRP A 314 -19.90 -9.29 -3.88
C TRP A 314 -18.69 -9.18 -4.83
N HIS A 315 -18.82 -8.47 -5.95
CA HIS A 315 -17.73 -8.15 -6.87
C HIS A 315 -17.14 -6.75 -6.62
N GLU A 316 -17.72 -5.95 -5.72
CA GLU A 316 -17.21 -4.62 -5.34
C GLU A 316 -16.02 -4.71 -4.36
N GLU A 317 -15.91 -5.84 -3.64
CA GLU A 317 -14.85 -6.10 -2.65
C GLU A 317 -14.45 -7.57 -2.62
N LEU A 318 -13.22 -7.84 -2.17
CA LEU A 318 -12.78 -9.17 -1.74
C LEU A 318 -12.82 -9.23 -0.22
N VAL A 319 -13.15 -10.40 0.34
CA VAL A 319 -13.21 -10.61 1.80
C VAL A 319 -12.45 -11.89 2.18
N ALA A 320 -11.63 -11.80 3.21
CA ALA A 320 -10.90 -12.92 3.81
C ALA A 320 -10.97 -12.85 5.34
N ARG A 321 -10.53 -13.93 6.00
CA ARG A 321 -10.25 -13.93 7.45
C ARG A 321 -8.76 -14.11 7.66
N ALA A 322 -8.22 -13.37 8.63
CA ALA A 322 -6.85 -13.53 9.06
C ALA A 322 -6.64 -14.84 9.83
N ASP A 323 -5.46 -15.44 9.71
CA ASP A 323 -5.08 -16.69 10.40
C ASP A 323 -4.82 -16.48 11.91
N SER A 324 -4.31 -17.51 12.60
CA SER A 324 -3.97 -17.44 14.04
C SER A 324 -2.86 -16.45 14.37
N GLN A 325 -2.08 -16.01 13.38
CA GLN A 325 -1.02 -15.01 13.47
C GLN A 325 -1.47 -13.67 12.85
N GLY A 326 -2.78 -13.46 12.65
CA GLY A 326 -3.34 -12.26 12.05
C GLY A 326 -2.92 -12.02 10.59
N ALA A 327 -2.35 -13.02 9.92
CA ALA A 327 -1.88 -12.91 8.55
C ALA A 327 -2.99 -13.20 7.52
N PHE A 328 -2.91 -12.55 6.36
CA PHE A 328 -3.88 -12.68 5.28
C PHE A 328 -3.22 -12.37 3.92
N SER A 329 -3.87 -12.80 2.83
CA SER A 329 -3.42 -12.57 1.45
C SER A 329 -4.59 -12.36 0.48
N PHE A 330 -4.37 -11.55 -0.56
CA PHE A 330 -5.30 -11.28 -1.67
C PHE A 330 -4.57 -11.23 -3.01
N VAL A 331 -5.23 -11.59 -4.11
CA VAL A 331 -4.75 -11.32 -5.47
C VAL A 331 -5.41 -10.05 -5.98
N LEU A 332 -4.60 -9.05 -6.31
CA LEU A 332 -5.03 -7.75 -6.84
C LEU A 332 -4.98 -7.80 -8.37
N GLY A 333 -6.11 -8.13 -8.98
CA GLY A 333 -6.19 -8.41 -10.42
C GLY A 333 -6.26 -7.19 -11.34
N GLN A 334 -6.31 -5.96 -10.81
CA GLN A 334 -6.50 -4.73 -11.60
C GLN A 334 -5.61 -3.59 -11.08
N PRO A 335 -5.11 -2.72 -11.97
CA PRO A 335 -4.28 -1.57 -11.59
C PRO A 335 -5.13 -0.44 -10.98
N GLY A 336 -4.55 0.38 -10.11
CA GLY A 336 -5.20 1.50 -9.44
C GLY A 336 -4.95 1.53 -7.93
N TRP A 337 -5.67 2.41 -7.23
CA TRP A 337 -5.62 2.50 -5.77
C TRP A 337 -6.50 1.45 -5.11
N TRP A 338 -5.92 0.73 -4.15
CA TRP A 338 -6.56 -0.31 -3.36
C TRP A 338 -6.51 0.03 -1.87
N CYS A 339 -7.62 -0.22 -1.16
CA CYS A 339 -7.77 -0.13 0.28
C CYS A 339 -7.84 -1.54 0.86
N CYS A 340 -6.87 -1.91 1.69
CA CYS A 340 -6.96 -3.06 2.57
C CYS A 340 -7.49 -2.60 3.93
N GLN A 341 -8.58 -3.19 4.40
CA GLN A 341 -9.21 -2.85 5.68
C GLN A 341 -9.34 -4.10 6.54
N ALA A 342 -8.70 -4.12 7.71
CA ALA A 342 -8.99 -5.09 8.77
C ALA A 342 -10.03 -4.48 9.73
N GLU A 343 -10.98 -5.28 10.19
CA GLU A 343 -12.11 -4.85 11.05
C GLU A 343 -12.07 -5.56 12.41
N THR A 344 -12.37 -4.82 13.48
CA THR A 344 -12.51 -5.36 14.84
C THR A 344 -13.47 -4.49 15.68
N GLU A 345 -13.96 -5.02 16.80
CA GLU A 345 -14.78 -4.24 17.73
C GLU A 345 -13.89 -3.48 18.73
N GLY A 346 -14.29 -2.25 19.06
CA GLY A 346 -13.69 -1.41 20.09
C GLY A 346 -14.57 -1.27 21.33
N ALA A 347 -14.06 -0.55 22.34
CA ALA A 347 -14.85 -0.23 23.52
C ALA A 347 -16.08 0.63 23.15
N PRO A 348 -17.30 0.32 23.65
CA PRO A 348 -18.50 1.10 23.36
C PRO A 348 -18.36 2.58 23.74
N LEU A 349 -18.93 3.46 22.91
CA LEU A 349 -18.94 4.90 23.12
C LEU A 349 -20.36 5.38 23.49
N LYS A 350 -20.46 6.56 24.12
CA LYS A 350 -21.74 7.16 24.48
C LYS A 350 -22.43 7.73 23.23
N GLY A 351 -23.59 7.17 22.88
CA GLY A 351 -24.41 7.57 21.74
C GLY A 351 -25.14 8.90 21.91
N PRO A 352 -25.82 9.39 20.85
CA PRO A 352 -26.58 10.65 20.89
C PRO A 352 -27.73 10.67 21.91
N ASP A 353 -28.26 9.49 22.25
CA ASP A 353 -29.27 9.25 23.29
C ASP A 353 -28.68 9.10 24.70
N GLY A 354 -27.36 9.19 24.83
CA GLY A 354 -26.62 8.98 26.06
C GLY A 354 -26.39 7.52 26.45
N GLN A 355 -26.84 6.55 25.66
CA GLN A 355 -26.65 5.12 25.93
C GLN A 355 -25.33 4.60 25.32
N PRO A 356 -24.74 3.51 25.86
CA PRO A 356 -23.60 2.86 25.22
C PRO A 356 -23.98 2.32 23.83
N ARG A 357 -23.14 2.60 22.82
CA ARG A 357 -23.29 2.12 21.45
C ARG A 357 -22.00 1.43 20.99
N PRO A 358 -22.07 0.37 20.15
CA PRO A 358 -20.88 -0.31 19.65
C PRO A 358 -19.94 0.63 18.90
N LEU A 359 -18.66 0.26 18.87
CA LEU A 359 -17.62 0.91 18.08
C LEU A 359 -17.00 -0.12 17.13
N ASP A 360 -17.17 0.05 15.83
CA ASP A 360 -16.42 -0.69 14.82
C ASP A 360 -15.09 0.04 14.57
N MET A 361 -13.95 -0.62 14.79
CA MET A 361 -12.64 -0.07 14.44
C MET A 361 -12.15 -0.67 13.12
N GLY A 362 -11.50 0.15 12.28
CA GLY A 362 -10.89 -0.27 11.02
C GLY A 362 -9.42 0.16 10.93
N ALA A 363 -8.53 -0.78 10.63
CA ALA A 363 -7.16 -0.51 10.22
C ALA A 363 -7.08 -0.54 8.70
N LEU A 364 -6.78 0.61 8.08
CA LEU A 364 -6.79 0.83 6.63
C LEU A 364 -5.36 1.03 6.14
N LEU A 365 -4.97 0.27 5.13
CA LEU A 365 -3.75 0.48 4.35
C LEU A 365 -4.12 0.77 2.90
N TRP A 366 -3.68 1.91 2.39
CA TRP A 366 -3.77 2.24 0.97
C TRP A 366 -2.47 1.88 0.24
N LEU A 367 -2.61 1.29 -0.94
CA LEU A 367 -1.51 0.98 -1.85
C LEU A 367 -1.93 1.18 -3.31
N PHE A 368 -0.96 1.43 -4.18
CA PHE A 368 -1.17 1.52 -5.62
C PHE A 368 -0.65 0.27 -6.33
N VAL A 369 -1.33 -0.12 -7.40
CA VAL A 369 -0.92 -1.21 -8.28
C VAL A 369 -0.86 -0.67 -9.71
N ASP A 370 0.31 -0.76 -10.35
CA ASP A 370 0.55 -0.35 -11.72
C ASP A 370 -0.09 -1.29 -12.75
N ALA A 371 -0.37 -0.74 -13.93
CA ALA A 371 -0.75 -1.54 -15.08
C ALA A 371 0.48 -2.27 -15.64
N PRO A 372 0.33 -3.50 -16.14
CA PRO A 372 1.43 -4.17 -16.84
C PRO A 372 1.84 -3.36 -18.08
N PRO A 373 3.13 -3.40 -18.47
CA PRO A 373 3.59 -2.71 -19.67
C PRO A 373 2.79 -3.19 -20.88
N ALA A 374 2.35 -2.25 -21.72
CA ALA A 374 1.65 -2.58 -22.96
C ALA A 374 2.54 -3.48 -23.83
N ALA A 375 1.97 -4.57 -24.35
CA ALA A 375 2.68 -5.45 -25.27
C ALA A 375 3.26 -4.64 -26.45
N PRO A 376 4.52 -4.90 -26.86
CA PRO A 376 5.12 -4.19 -27.98
C PRO A 376 4.24 -4.40 -29.22
N ARG A 377 3.82 -3.30 -29.85
CA ARG A 377 3.05 -3.36 -31.10
C ARG A 377 3.89 -4.08 -32.14
N GLN A 378 3.45 -5.27 -32.55
CA GLN A 378 3.95 -5.91 -33.76
C GLN A 378 3.73 -4.92 -34.91
N ARG A 379 4.80 -4.62 -35.65
CA ARG A 379 4.81 -3.71 -36.81
C ARG A 379 4.73 -4.49 -38.09
#